data_AF-A0A353Z523-F1
#
_entry.id   AF-A0A353Z523-F1
#
_cell.length_a   1.000
_cell.length_b   1.000
_cell.length_c   1.000
_cell.angle_alpha   90.00
_cell.angle_beta   90.00
_cell.angle_gamma   90.00
#
_symmetry.space_group_name_H-M   'P 1'
#
loop_
_entity.id
_entity.type
_entity.pdbx_description
1 polymer ?
#
loop_
_entity_poly.entity_id
_entity_poly.type
_entity_poly.pdbx_seq_one_letter_code
_entity_poly.pdbx_strand_id
1 'polypeptide(L)'
;MAEPMLGPGIYGSAEGPPPNAWPGVNPYPAGNYERLANERGIWEYEDNRDQRRKYKFGIDYIQGWGVKPGPQVLIGDPNAYLRAYPTDDTFDIPFTRLTNLDYGSPQPYQWWPARFTNWFGDLCMNGIRANFGWEIYDHQEFQVSGFALFEATQQFTNYGGDNNPNDIDLNIFRLPLYDGTAEGTTIPYDSFLDLRYKQQVYGVDLDYWSSPFYDTKNFMLRMELGVKYLYIREQFRIQAGDSGLDYQYTADDGTITDVPDLFPDGALFSYIDPFTTTIDSSVTSNLVGPMIGFRADLGGDKFKIWGQCKFGALADMETSTVFSQNVRPQVLQSIYGPGPTSSRTRSHTYITPVFQTGINGEFGFMSYLPIIKQIPIINLSKFRLGYDYTLIGELSRPAQVLQYNVDVIDLKTKRQNFSIKTLNFGLAWDF
;
A
#
# COMPACT_ATOMS: atom_id res chain seq x y z
N MET A 1 95.62 8.29 -9.08
CA MET A 1 94.42 7.54 -8.67
C MET A 1 93.82 6.98 -9.94
N ALA A 2 93.73 5.66 -10.03
CA ALA A 2 93.47 4.93 -11.26
C ALA A 2 91.96 4.82 -11.53
N GLU A 3 91.56 5.07 -12.78
CA GLU A 3 90.23 4.80 -13.31
C GLU A 3 90.08 3.30 -13.65
N PRO A 4 88.92 2.68 -13.37
CA PRO A 4 88.64 1.33 -13.84
C PRO A 4 88.03 1.36 -15.25
N MET A 5 88.65 0.62 -16.16
CA MET A 5 88.12 0.29 -17.49
C MET A 5 86.87 -0.60 -17.37
N LEU A 6 85.75 -0.13 -17.93
CA LEU A 6 84.56 -0.94 -18.17
C LEU A 6 84.76 -1.76 -19.46
N GLY A 7 84.65 -3.08 -19.34
CA GLY A 7 84.69 -4.02 -20.47
C GLY A 7 83.41 -3.98 -21.32
N PRO A 8 83.45 -4.52 -22.55
CA PRO A 8 82.34 -4.48 -23.48
C PRO A 8 81.20 -5.42 -23.03
N GLY A 9 80.05 -4.82 -22.75
CA GLY A 9 78.83 -5.53 -22.40
C GLY A 9 78.26 -6.31 -23.59
N ILE A 10 77.98 -7.58 -23.35
CA ILE A 10 77.30 -8.52 -24.24
C ILE A 10 75.85 -8.08 -24.38
N TYR A 11 75.41 -7.78 -25.61
CA TYR A 11 73.99 -7.63 -25.95
C TYR A 11 73.30 -9.01 -25.82
N GLY A 12 72.67 -9.25 -24.67
CA GLY A 12 71.68 -10.32 -24.53
C GLY A 12 70.37 -9.88 -25.18
N SER A 13 70.02 -10.47 -26.32
CA SER A 13 68.67 -10.41 -26.86
C SER A 13 67.74 -11.14 -25.90
N ALA A 14 66.99 -10.39 -25.11
CA ALA A 14 65.85 -10.93 -24.36
C ALA A 14 64.76 -11.30 -25.37
N GLU A 15 64.84 -12.51 -25.91
CA GLU A 15 63.71 -13.15 -26.58
C GLU A 15 62.61 -13.33 -25.53
N GLY A 16 61.61 -12.45 -25.59
CA GLY A 16 60.38 -12.64 -24.84
C GLY A 16 59.74 -13.98 -25.21
N PRO A 17 58.99 -14.61 -24.30
CA PRO A 17 58.34 -15.89 -24.57
C PRO A 17 57.48 -15.82 -25.84
N PRO A 18 57.46 -16.86 -26.67
CA PRO A 18 56.70 -16.88 -27.91
C PRO A 18 55.21 -16.59 -27.63
N PRO A 19 54.55 -15.76 -28.44
CA PRO A 19 53.13 -15.50 -28.27
C PRO A 19 52.35 -16.83 -28.31
N ASN A 20 51.54 -17.06 -27.28
CA ASN A 20 50.71 -18.25 -27.17
C ASN A 20 49.78 -18.33 -28.39
N ALA A 21 49.93 -19.37 -29.22
CA ALA A 21 49.19 -19.55 -30.47
C ALA A 21 47.69 -19.86 -30.26
N TRP A 22 47.27 -20.02 -29.01
CA TRP A 22 45.88 -20.28 -28.64
C TRP A 22 45.46 -19.24 -27.61
N PRO A 23 44.79 -18.14 -28.00
CA PRO A 23 44.18 -17.25 -27.04
C PRO A 23 43.22 -18.09 -26.19
N GLY A 24 43.38 -18.04 -24.87
CA GLY A 24 42.50 -18.75 -23.95
C GLY A 24 41.06 -18.33 -24.26
N VAL A 25 40.27 -19.25 -24.78
CA VAL A 25 38.86 -19.01 -25.09
C VAL A 25 38.18 -18.79 -23.74
N ASN A 26 37.97 -17.53 -23.36
CA ASN A 26 37.16 -17.21 -22.21
C ASN A 26 35.73 -17.71 -22.50
N PRO A 27 35.15 -18.62 -21.71
CA PRO A 27 33.79 -19.11 -21.92
C PRO A 27 32.72 -18.03 -21.71
N TYR A 28 33.12 -16.80 -21.35
CA TYR A 28 32.24 -15.64 -21.20
C TYR A 28 32.66 -14.44 -22.09
N PRO A 29 32.81 -14.54 -23.42
CA PRO A 29 33.03 -13.37 -24.26
C PRO A 29 31.66 -12.77 -24.60
N ALA A 30 30.87 -12.42 -23.59
CA ALA A 30 29.67 -11.62 -23.82
C ALA A 30 30.14 -10.17 -23.98
N GLY A 31 30.55 -9.82 -25.20
CA GLY A 31 30.54 -8.43 -25.65
C GLY A 31 31.84 -7.81 -26.12
N ASN A 32 32.99 -8.36 -25.73
CA ASN A 32 34.30 -7.88 -26.19
C ASN A 32 35.00 -9.03 -26.92
N TYR A 33 34.97 -9.01 -28.25
CA TYR A 33 35.92 -9.81 -29.03
C TYR A 33 36.93 -8.86 -29.66
N GLU A 34 38.19 -9.08 -29.35
CA GLU A 34 39.30 -8.53 -30.12
C GLU A 34 39.56 -9.54 -31.23
N ARG A 35 39.21 -9.19 -32.47
CA ARG A 35 39.54 -10.05 -33.62
C ARG A 35 40.77 -9.49 -34.30
N LEU A 36 41.87 -10.23 -34.23
CA LEU A 36 43.00 -10.02 -35.11
C LEU A 36 42.71 -10.79 -36.41
N ALA A 37 42.35 -10.07 -37.48
CA ALA A 37 42.13 -10.67 -38.80
C ALA A 37 43.31 -10.31 -39.72
N ASN A 38 43.81 -11.29 -40.48
CA ASN A 38 44.79 -11.02 -41.53
C ASN A 38 44.05 -10.96 -42.87
N GLU A 39 43.71 -9.76 -43.31
CA GLU A 39 43.15 -9.54 -44.64
C GLU A 39 44.25 -9.06 -45.58
N ARG A 40 44.55 -9.86 -46.60
CA ARG A 40 45.52 -9.53 -47.67
C ARG A 40 46.95 -9.22 -47.18
N GLY A 41 47.39 -9.86 -46.09
CA GLY A 41 48.73 -9.68 -45.54
C GLY A 41 48.85 -8.49 -44.58
N ILE A 42 47.76 -7.76 -44.32
CA ILE A 42 47.68 -6.71 -43.32
C ILE A 42 46.95 -7.30 -42.10
N TRP A 43 47.60 -7.22 -40.95
CA TRP A 43 46.95 -7.53 -39.68
C TRP A 43 46.06 -6.37 -39.29
N GLU A 44 44.75 -6.56 -39.40
CA GLU A 44 43.75 -5.60 -38.97
C GLU A 44 43.29 -5.97 -37.55
N TYR A 45 43.32 -4.96 -36.68
CA TYR A 45 42.82 -5.06 -35.32
C TYR A 45 41.38 -4.56 -35.33
N GLU A 46 40.43 -5.49 -35.34
CA GLU A 46 39.02 -5.15 -35.23
C GLU A 46 38.66 -5.06 -33.75
N ASP A 47 38.62 -3.82 -33.28
CA ASP A 47 38.34 -3.47 -31.90
C ASP A 47 36.87 -3.13 -31.72
N ASN A 48 36.06 -4.12 -31.37
CA ASN A 48 34.67 -3.87 -31.02
C ASN A 48 34.51 -3.56 -29.52
N ARG A 49 35.37 -2.69 -28.98
CA ARG A 49 35.24 -2.10 -27.62
C ARG A 49 34.09 -1.10 -27.49
N ASP A 50 33.43 -0.77 -28.59
CA ASP A 50 32.39 0.26 -28.66
C ASP A 50 30.99 -0.35 -28.44
N GLN A 51 30.80 -1.11 -27.35
CA GLN A 51 29.45 -1.44 -26.87
C GLN A 51 28.77 -0.15 -26.40
N ARG A 52 28.20 0.57 -27.36
CA ARG A 52 27.48 1.81 -27.11
C ARG A 52 26.29 1.49 -26.24
N ARG A 53 26.38 1.92 -24.97
CA ARG A 53 25.28 1.88 -24.02
C ARG A 53 24.33 3.01 -24.38
N LYS A 54 23.06 2.66 -24.56
CA LYS A 54 21.98 3.63 -24.70
C LYS A 54 21.43 3.91 -23.31
N TYR A 55 21.65 5.10 -22.79
CA TYR A 55 21.17 5.45 -21.45
C TYR A 55 19.71 5.89 -21.52
N LYS A 56 18.93 5.48 -20.53
CA LYS A 56 17.51 5.79 -20.43
C LYS A 56 17.25 6.52 -19.12
N PHE A 57 16.50 7.60 -19.20
CA PHE A 57 16.02 8.33 -18.05
C PHE A 57 14.55 8.65 -18.22
N GLY A 58 13.76 8.62 -17.16
CA GLY A 58 12.36 8.97 -17.24
C GLY A 58 11.81 9.48 -15.92
N ILE A 59 10.86 10.41 -16.04
CA ILE A 59 10.08 10.93 -14.91
C ILE A 59 8.60 10.87 -15.30
N ASP A 60 7.79 10.29 -14.43
CA ASP A 60 6.33 10.28 -14.56
C ASP A 60 5.67 10.94 -13.36
N TYR A 61 4.59 11.65 -13.65
CA TYR A 61 3.49 11.84 -12.73
C TYR A 61 2.67 10.55 -12.69
N ILE A 62 2.31 10.08 -11.49
CA ILE A 62 1.51 8.88 -11.32
C ILE A 62 0.25 9.19 -10.52
N GLN A 63 -0.87 8.62 -10.95
CA GLN A 63 -2.13 8.61 -10.22
C GLN A 63 -2.45 7.18 -9.83
N GLY A 64 -2.44 6.91 -8.53
CA GLY A 64 -2.70 5.59 -7.95
C GLY A 64 -4.11 5.47 -7.38
N TRP A 65 -4.66 4.26 -7.42
CA TRP A 65 -5.84 3.86 -6.65
C TRP A 65 -5.47 2.65 -5.80
N GLY A 66 -5.37 2.86 -4.49
CA GLY A 66 -5.14 1.80 -3.53
C GLY A 66 -6.45 1.29 -2.93
N VAL A 67 -6.49 -0.01 -2.64
CA VAL A 67 -7.73 -0.66 -2.19
C VAL A 67 -8.17 -0.15 -0.81
N LYS A 68 -9.48 0.00 -0.63
CA LYS A 68 -10.14 0.30 0.66
C LYS A 68 -9.72 -0.64 1.81
N PRO A 69 -9.96 -0.30 3.11
CA PRO A 69 -9.43 -1.00 4.30
C PRO A 69 -9.94 -2.44 4.53
N GLY A 70 -10.57 -3.05 3.52
CA GLY A 70 -11.13 -4.39 3.51
C GLY A 70 -12.54 -4.39 2.94
N PRO A 71 -12.95 -5.42 2.18
CA PRO A 71 -14.33 -5.58 1.78
C PRO A 71 -15.16 -6.00 3.00
N GLN A 72 -16.12 -5.14 3.40
CA GLN A 72 -17.16 -5.45 4.41
C GLN A 72 -16.61 -5.95 5.75
N VAL A 73 -15.57 -5.32 6.28
CA VAL A 73 -15.08 -5.62 7.62
C VAL A 73 -15.96 -4.89 8.63
N LEU A 74 -16.58 -5.65 9.54
CA LEU A 74 -17.33 -5.08 10.66
C LEU A 74 -16.39 -4.26 11.55
N ILE A 75 -16.82 -3.05 11.88
CA ILE A 75 -16.20 -2.20 12.91
C ILE A 75 -16.81 -2.63 14.26
N GLY A 76 -16.18 -3.60 14.90
CA GLY A 76 -16.62 -4.22 16.15
C GLY A 76 -16.43 -5.74 16.17
N ASP A 77 -16.84 -6.36 17.27
CA ASP A 77 -16.85 -7.81 17.41
C ASP A 77 -18.07 -8.45 16.71
N PRO A 78 -17.87 -9.45 15.83
CA PRO A 78 -18.97 -10.07 15.09
C PRO A 78 -19.90 -10.95 15.93
N ASN A 79 -19.43 -11.51 17.05
CA ASN A 79 -20.29 -12.30 17.93
C ASN A 79 -21.25 -11.38 18.69
N ALA A 80 -20.72 -10.25 19.18
CA ALA A 80 -21.51 -9.20 19.80
C ALA A 80 -22.54 -8.58 18.83
N TYR A 81 -22.20 -8.48 17.54
CA TYR A 81 -23.10 -7.97 16.51
C TYR A 81 -24.33 -8.85 16.28
N LEU A 82 -24.15 -10.17 16.18
CA LEU A 82 -25.22 -11.10 15.78
C LEU A 82 -26.35 -11.23 16.80
N ARG A 83 -26.07 -10.98 18.08
CA ARG A 83 -27.03 -11.12 19.19
C ARG A 83 -27.60 -9.79 19.67
N ALA A 84 -27.06 -8.67 19.20
CA ALA A 84 -27.53 -7.32 19.46
C ALA A 84 -28.63 -6.84 18.49
N TYR A 85 -29.12 -7.71 17.60
CA TYR A 85 -30.31 -7.46 16.79
C TYR A 85 -31.37 -8.50 17.17
N PRO A 86 -32.56 -8.10 17.64
CA PRO A 86 -33.65 -9.05 17.73
C PRO A 86 -34.15 -9.33 16.31
N THR A 87 -34.73 -10.50 16.11
CA THR A 87 -35.47 -10.84 14.90
C THR A 87 -36.97 -10.65 15.06
N ASP A 88 -37.43 -9.98 16.13
CA ASP A 88 -38.85 -9.86 16.46
C ASP A 88 -39.17 -8.43 16.94
N ASP A 89 -40.10 -7.77 16.24
CA ASP A 89 -40.39 -6.33 16.26
C ASP A 89 -41.55 -5.94 17.21
N THR A 90 -41.83 -6.69 18.28
CA THR A 90 -42.96 -6.39 19.18
C THR A 90 -42.53 -6.08 20.62
N PHE A 91 -42.85 -4.89 21.11
CA PHE A 91 -42.59 -4.43 22.50
C PHE A 91 -43.82 -3.75 23.12
N ASP A 92 -44.10 -4.09 24.38
CA ASP A 92 -45.26 -3.62 25.18
C ASP A 92 -44.84 -2.81 26.45
N ILE A 93 -43.57 -2.39 26.60
CA ILE A 93 -43.07 -1.68 27.80
C ILE A 93 -42.16 -0.48 27.47
N PRO A 94 -42.24 0.64 28.23
CA PRO A 94 -41.33 1.79 28.10
C PRO A 94 -39.91 1.43 28.57
N PHE A 95 -38.89 2.00 27.93
CA PHE A 95 -37.48 1.60 28.10
C PHE A 95 -36.52 2.79 28.22
N THR A 96 -35.42 2.60 28.95
CA THR A 96 -34.32 3.56 29.15
C THR A 96 -32.99 2.99 28.64
N ARG A 97 -32.01 3.84 28.30
CA ARG A 97 -30.67 3.41 27.85
C ARG A 97 -29.94 2.58 28.91
N LEU A 98 -30.18 2.86 30.20
CA LEU A 98 -29.58 2.17 31.35
C LEU A 98 -30.23 0.82 31.70
N THR A 99 -31.52 0.62 31.40
CA THR A 99 -32.20 -0.67 31.66
C THR A 99 -31.78 -1.81 30.73
N ASN A 100 -30.88 -1.57 29.77
CA ASN A 100 -30.35 -2.57 28.84
C ASN A 100 -29.30 -3.52 29.48
N LEU A 101 -29.35 -3.68 30.80
CA LEU A 101 -28.41 -4.47 31.61
C LEU A 101 -28.87 -5.91 31.87
N ASP A 102 -29.78 -6.46 31.08
CA ASP A 102 -30.04 -7.89 31.18
C ASP A 102 -28.85 -8.64 30.57
N TYR A 103 -27.88 -8.95 31.43
CA TYR A 103 -26.83 -9.93 31.15
C TYR A 103 -27.50 -11.21 30.62
N GLY A 104 -27.41 -11.46 29.31
CA GLY A 104 -27.97 -12.64 28.66
C GLY A 104 -29.31 -12.46 27.94
N SER A 105 -29.87 -11.25 27.82
CA SER A 105 -31.04 -11.00 26.95
C SER A 105 -30.63 -10.44 25.57
N PRO A 106 -31.26 -10.89 24.46
CA PRO A 106 -31.05 -10.30 23.14
C PRO A 106 -31.48 -8.83 23.13
N GLN A 107 -30.59 -7.94 22.71
CA GLN A 107 -30.86 -6.50 22.70
C GLN A 107 -31.84 -6.16 21.58
N PRO A 108 -32.92 -5.40 21.84
CA PRO A 108 -34.05 -5.32 20.93
C PRO A 108 -34.09 -4.21 19.86
N TYR A 109 -32.98 -3.54 19.53
CA TYR A 109 -33.06 -2.40 18.59
C TYR A 109 -32.28 -2.58 17.28
N GLN A 110 -33.00 -2.42 16.16
CA GLN A 110 -32.44 -2.29 14.81
C GLN A 110 -31.80 -0.90 14.54
N TRP A 111 -32.05 0.10 15.38
CA TRP A 111 -31.80 1.52 15.04
C TRP A 111 -30.34 1.98 15.11
N TRP A 112 -29.42 1.19 15.68
CA TRP A 112 -27.99 1.51 15.74
C TRP A 112 -27.20 0.58 14.83
N PRO A 113 -27.03 0.92 13.53
CA PRO A 113 -26.29 0.05 12.62
C PRO A 113 -24.82 -0.02 13.04
N ALA A 114 -24.31 -1.24 13.25
CA ALA A 114 -22.85 -1.38 13.26
C ALA A 114 -22.32 -1.02 11.88
N ARG A 115 -21.13 -0.42 11.85
CA ARG A 115 -20.56 0.10 10.60
C ARG A 115 -19.60 -0.91 10.01
N PHE A 116 -19.47 -0.84 8.70
CA PHE A 116 -18.54 -1.68 7.94
C PHE A 116 -17.57 -0.78 7.18
N THR A 117 -16.39 -1.32 6.88
CA THR A 117 -15.37 -0.61 6.09
C THR A 117 -15.76 -0.37 4.63
N ASN A 118 -16.91 -0.88 4.17
CA ASN A 118 -17.38 -0.72 2.79
C ASN A 118 -17.80 0.72 2.44
N TRP A 119 -17.97 1.59 3.44
CA TRP A 119 -18.22 3.02 3.24
C TRP A 119 -17.01 3.76 2.68
N PHE A 120 -15.81 3.23 2.89
CA PHE A 120 -14.61 3.71 2.23
C PHE A 120 -14.60 3.27 0.77
N GLY A 121 -14.24 4.20 -0.10
CA GLY A 121 -13.89 3.94 -1.49
C GLY A 121 -12.43 3.53 -1.61
N ASP A 122 -11.99 3.24 -2.83
CA ASP A 122 -10.57 3.16 -3.11
C ASP A 122 -9.94 4.55 -2.96
N LEU A 123 -8.72 4.64 -2.41
CA LEU A 123 -8.06 5.94 -2.23
C LEU A 123 -7.34 6.34 -3.51
N CYS A 124 -7.69 7.52 -4.00
CA CYS A 124 -6.94 8.19 -5.05
C CYS A 124 -5.69 8.82 -4.45
N MET A 125 -4.52 8.44 -4.96
CA MET A 125 -3.20 8.93 -4.56
C MET A 125 -2.54 9.60 -5.75
N ASN A 126 -1.84 10.70 -5.52
CA ASN A 126 -0.96 11.30 -6.53
C ASN A 126 0.48 10.97 -6.18
N GLY A 127 1.36 10.97 -7.17
CA GLY A 127 2.73 10.57 -6.95
C GLY A 127 3.67 10.90 -8.08
N ILE A 128 4.90 10.48 -7.89
CA ILE A 128 5.97 10.58 -8.89
C ILE A 128 6.66 9.23 -9.07
N ARG A 129 7.16 8.99 -10.27
CA ARG A 129 8.05 7.88 -10.59
C ARG A 129 9.27 8.41 -11.32
N ALA A 130 10.44 7.89 -10.98
CA ALA A 130 11.66 8.12 -11.74
C ALA A 130 12.26 6.78 -12.14
N ASN A 131 12.88 6.72 -13.31
CA ASN A 131 13.65 5.57 -13.74
C ASN A 131 14.95 6.00 -14.40
N PHE A 132 15.95 5.15 -14.24
CA PHE A 132 17.25 5.28 -14.87
C PHE A 132 17.72 3.89 -15.27
N GLY A 133 18.25 3.75 -16.48
CA GLY A 133 18.73 2.48 -16.97
C GLY A 133 19.67 2.63 -18.16
N TRP A 134 20.13 1.51 -18.67
CA TRP A 134 20.86 1.45 -19.92
C TRP A 134 20.56 0.16 -20.66
N GLU A 135 20.65 0.24 -21.99
CA GLU A 135 20.51 -0.89 -22.90
C GLU A 135 21.85 -1.12 -23.61
N ILE A 136 22.23 -2.39 -23.74
CA ILE A 136 23.41 -2.87 -24.49
C ILE A 136 22.93 -3.32 -25.87
N TYR A 137 23.83 -3.42 -26.85
CA TYR A 137 23.54 -3.76 -28.24
C TYR A 137 22.65 -5.00 -28.45
N ASP A 138 22.76 -6.01 -27.58
CA ASP A 138 21.95 -7.25 -27.65
C ASP A 138 20.57 -7.11 -26.99
N HIS A 139 20.06 -5.88 -26.87
CA HIS A 139 18.78 -5.52 -26.23
C HIS A 139 18.64 -5.92 -24.75
N GLN A 140 19.76 -6.31 -24.13
CA GLN A 140 19.85 -6.48 -22.69
C GLN A 140 19.75 -5.12 -22.04
N GLU A 141 18.91 -5.03 -21.01
CA GLU A 141 18.58 -3.76 -20.39
C GLU A 141 18.62 -3.92 -18.88
N PHE A 142 19.22 -2.94 -18.22
CA PHE A 142 19.20 -2.81 -16.77
C PHE A 142 18.51 -1.50 -16.42
N GLN A 143 17.59 -1.53 -15.45
CA GLN A 143 16.89 -0.34 -14.98
C GLN A 143 16.69 -0.36 -13.47
N VAL A 144 16.90 0.79 -12.87
CA VAL A 144 16.43 1.11 -11.53
C VAL A 144 15.23 2.04 -11.70
N SER A 145 14.12 1.72 -11.04
CA SER A 145 12.99 2.63 -10.96
C SER A 145 12.50 2.77 -9.53
N GLY A 146 12.05 3.98 -9.19
CA GLY A 146 11.52 4.29 -7.88
C GLY A 146 10.22 5.07 -8.04
N PHE A 147 9.24 4.81 -7.19
CA PHE A 147 8.01 5.55 -7.16
C PHE A 147 7.56 5.88 -5.74
N ALA A 148 6.79 6.97 -5.66
CA ALA A 148 6.21 7.48 -4.44
C ALA A 148 4.76 7.86 -4.71
N LEU A 149 3.82 7.16 -4.10
CA LEU A 149 2.42 7.57 -4.00
C LEU A 149 2.26 8.29 -2.66
N PHE A 150 1.99 9.60 -2.72
CA PHE A 150 1.84 10.45 -1.54
C PHE A 150 0.64 10.04 -0.70
N GLU A 151 0.67 10.38 0.60
CA GLU A 151 -0.39 10.04 1.54
C GLU A 151 -1.76 10.49 1.01
N ALA A 152 -2.69 9.55 0.91
CA ALA A 152 -4.10 9.85 0.70
C ALA A 152 -4.86 9.56 1.98
N THR A 153 -5.83 10.43 2.28
CA THR A 153 -6.73 10.28 3.43
C THR A 153 -8.16 10.27 2.92
N GLN A 154 -8.94 9.29 3.35
CA GLN A 154 -10.39 9.34 3.28
C GLN A 154 -10.92 9.45 4.71
N GLN A 155 -11.83 10.40 4.92
CA GLN A 155 -12.45 10.66 6.21
C GLN A 155 -13.95 10.67 6.01
N PHE A 156 -14.64 9.92 6.86
CA PHE A 156 -16.08 9.97 7.00
C PHE A 156 -16.36 10.53 8.38
N THR A 157 -16.99 11.69 8.42
CA THR A 157 -17.41 12.30 9.67
C THR A 157 -18.90 12.51 9.64
N ASN A 158 -19.57 12.01 10.66
CA ASN A 158 -20.99 12.20 10.85
C ASN A 158 -21.19 12.95 12.17
N TYR A 159 -21.65 14.19 12.07
CA TYR A 159 -21.98 15.06 13.20
C TYR A 159 -23.50 15.12 13.27
N GLY A 160 -24.10 14.71 14.41
CA GLY A 160 -25.56 14.64 14.60
C GLY A 160 -26.25 15.93 14.15
N GLY A 161 -26.77 15.93 12.92
CA GLY A 161 -26.97 17.18 12.20
C GLY A 161 -28.04 17.00 11.14
N ASP A 162 -29.22 16.60 11.57
CA ASP A 162 -30.40 17.14 10.90
C ASP A 162 -30.77 18.49 11.54
N ASN A 163 -31.11 19.47 10.72
CA ASN A 163 -31.53 20.81 11.18
C ASN A 163 -32.98 20.82 11.68
N ASN A 164 -33.63 19.65 11.69
CA ASN A 164 -34.99 19.50 12.17
C ASN A 164 -34.95 19.14 13.66
N PRO A 165 -35.34 20.04 14.58
CA PRO A 165 -35.39 19.74 16.01
C PRO A 165 -36.39 18.63 16.39
N ASN A 166 -37.21 18.17 15.43
CA ASN A 166 -38.16 17.07 15.60
C ASN A 166 -37.72 15.78 14.90
N ASP A 167 -36.57 15.77 14.21
CA ASP A 167 -36.02 14.58 13.56
C ASP A 167 -34.80 14.11 14.34
N ILE A 168 -34.96 12.99 15.02
CA ILE A 168 -33.91 12.38 15.84
C ILE A 168 -33.13 11.41 14.95
N ASP A 169 -32.65 11.92 13.82
CA ASP A 169 -31.51 11.37 13.09
C ASP A 169 -30.24 11.71 13.88
N LEU A 170 -30.23 11.29 15.16
CA LEU A 170 -29.01 11.20 15.94
C LEU A 170 -28.04 10.34 15.12
N ASN A 171 -26.79 10.77 15.06
CA ASN A 171 -25.77 10.01 14.36
C ASN A 171 -25.30 8.85 15.23
N ILE A 172 -26.24 7.93 15.45
CA ILE A 172 -26.06 6.88 16.41
C ILE A 172 -25.19 5.79 15.81
N PHE A 173 -24.14 5.47 16.55
CA PHE A 173 -23.21 4.41 16.23
C PHE A 173 -23.11 3.51 17.45
N ARG A 174 -23.06 2.20 17.23
CA ARG A 174 -22.67 1.25 18.24
C ARG A 174 -21.39 0.56 17.87
N LEU A 175 -20.51 0.40 18.84
CA LEU A 175 -19.31 -0.42 18.72
C LEU A 175 -19.53 -1.73 19.49
N PRO A 176 -19.79 -2.85 18.80
CA PRO A 176 -19.84 -4.17 19.42
C PRO A 176 -18.46 -4.56 19.97
N LEU A 177 -18.44 -5.07 21.21
CA LEU A 177 -17.24 -5.50 21.92
C LEU A 177 -17.43 -6.90 22.51
N TYR A 178 -16.34 -7.65 22.55
CA TYR A 178 -16.25 -8.91 23.28
C TYR A 178 -15.93 -8.65 24.76
N ASP A 179 -16.79 -9.13 25.65
CA ASP A 179 -16.68 -8.97 27.10
C ASP A 179 -16.37 -10.28 27.84
N GLY A 180 -16.08 -11.36 27.10
CA GLY A 180 -15.91 -12.71 27.65
C GLY A 180 -17.15 -13.61 27.57
N THR A 181 -18.33 -13.04 27.27
CA THR A 181 -19.57 -13.81 27.09
C THR A 181 -19.80 -14.19 25.62
N ALA A 182 -20.79 -15.05 25.35
CA ALA A 182 -21.16 -15.41 23.99
C ALA A 182 -21.97 -14.29 23.29
N GLU A 183 -22.59 -13.43 24.09
CA GLU A 183 -23.44 -12.31 23.70
C GLU A 183 -22.64 -11.05 23.42
N GLY A 184 -21.50 -10.86 24.10
CA GLY A 184 -20.74 -9.63 24.03
C GLY A 184 -21.50 -8.44 24.63
N THR A 185 -20.98 -7.23 24.36
CA THR A 185 -21.59 -5.97 24.79
C THR A 185 -21.44 -4.93 23.69
N THR A 186 -22.03 -3.74 23.85
CA THR A 186 -21.89 -2.65 22.88
C THR A 186 -21.65 -1.32 23.59
N ILE A 187 -20.88 -0.43 22.96
CA ILE A 187 -20.77 0.97 23.38
C ILE A 187 -21.57 1.82 22.41
N PRO A 188 -22.58 2.56 22.90
CA PRO A 188 -23.30 3.52 22.08
C PRO A 188 -22.65 4.90 22.04
N TYR A 189 -22.83 5.57 20.91
CA TYR A 189 -22.35 6.92 20.64
C TYR A 189 -23.43 7.70 19.91
N ASP A 190 -23.81 8.85 20.45
CA ASP A 190 -24.88 9.70 19.96
C ASP A 190 -24.41 11.11 19.56
N SER A 191 -23.16 11.48 19.85
CA SER A 191 -22.62 12.81 19.58
C SER A 191 -22.01 12.92 18.18
N PHE A 192 -20.99 12.11 17.90
CA PHE A 192 -20.32 12.11 16.59
C PHE A 192 -19.62 10.79 16.30
N LEU A 193 -19.37 10.54 15.00
CA LEU A 193 -18.53 9.45 14.51
C LEU A 193 -17.55 9.98 13.46
N ASP A 194 -16.25 9.86 13.72
CA ASP A 194 -15.17 10.12 12.77
C ASP A 194 -14.43 8.81 12.45
N LEU A 195 -14.54 8.37 11.20
CA LEU A 195 -13.78 7.25 10.67
C LEU A 195 -12.75 7.79 9.68
N ARG A 196 -11.47 7.50 9.91
CA ARG A 196 -10.39 7.98 9.04
C ARG A 196 -9.54 6.83 8.57
N TYR A 197 -9.24 6.82 7.28
CA TYR A 197 -8.37 5.85 6.67
C TYR A 197 -7.29 6.55 5.86
N LYS A 198 -6.04 6.21 6.12
CA LYS A 198 -4.86 6.76 5.44
C LYS A 198 -4.05 5.66 4.80
N GLN A 199 -3.44 5.99 3.67
CA GLN A 199 -2.57 5.07 2.95
C GLN A 199 -1.41 5.81 2.30
N GLN A 200 -0.24 5.20 2.32
CA GLN A 200 1.01 5.73 1.77
C GLN A 200 1.83 4.56 1.20
N VAL A 201 2.38 4.74 0.00
CA VAL A 201 3.10 3.64 -0.69
C VAL A 201 4.34 4.17 -1.39
N TYR A 202 5.47 3.50 -1.18
CA TYR A 202 6.72 3.73 -1.91
C TYR A 202 7.25 2.42 -2.45
N GLY A 203 7.95 2.45 -3.58
CA GLY A 203 8.58 1.26 -4.12
C GLY A 203 9.81 1.56 -4.94
N VAL A 204 10.69 0.56 -4.99
CA VAL A 204 11.89 0.55 -5.82
C VAL A 204 11.96 -0.80 -6.53
N ASP A 205 12.25 -0.76 -7.82
CA ASP A 205 12.45 -1.93 -8.67
C ASP A 205 13.85 -1.87 -9.29
N LEU A 206 14.57 -2.98 -9.20
CA LEU A 206 15.81 -3.24 -9.91
C LEU A 206 15.51 -4.33 -10.94
N ASP A 207 15.50 -3.97 -12.22
CA ASP A 207 15.08 -4.86 -13.30
C ASP A 207 16.22 -5.13 -14.28
N TYR A 208 16.32 -6.37 -14.70
CA TYR A 208 17.20 -6.86 -15.74
C TYR A 208 16.36 -7.59 -16.79
N TRP A 209 16.37 -7.10 -18.02
CA TRP A 209 15.78 -7.78 -19.17
C TRP A 209 16.87 -8.53 -19.94
N SER A 210 16.61 -9.80 -20.22
CA SER A 210 17.49 -10.62 -21.05
C SER A 210 17.47 -10.15 -22.50
N SER A 211 18.44 -10.64 -23.28
CA SER A 211 18.32 -10.63 -24.74
C SER A 211 17.00 -11.30 -25.16
N PRO A 212 16.36 -10.83 -26.24
CA PRO A 212 15.11 -11.39 -26.70
C PRO A 212 15.29 -12.83 -27.17
N PHE A 213 14.41 -13.70 -26.70
CA PHE A 213 14.35 -15.08 -27.19
C PHE A 213 13.41 -15.20 -28.40
N TYR A 214 12.63 -14.16 -28.67
CA TYR A 214 11.87 -13.99 -29.90
C TYR A 214 11.94 -12.53 -30.32
N ASP A 215 12.42 -12.28 -31.53
CA ASP A 215 12.58 -10.95 -32.09
C ASP A 215 12.17 -10.91 -33.56
N THR A 216 11.39 -9.89 -33.90
CA THR A 216 10.94 -9.56 -35.24
C THR A 216 10.93 -8.04 -35.38
N LYS A 217 10.87 -7.54 -36.61
CA LYS A 217 10.94 -6.10 -36.91
C LYS A 217 10.06 -5.19 -36.03
N ASN A 218 8.89 -5.67 -35.60
CA ASN A 218 7.92 -4.88 -34.83
C ASN A 218 7.49 -5.55 -33.52
N PHE A 219 8.08 -6.70 -33.14
CA PHE A 219 7.69 -7.40 -31.93
C PHE A 219 8.89 -8.11 -31.32
N MET A 220 9.11 -7.88 -30.04
CA MET A 220 10.21 -8.43 -29.27
C MET A 220 9.70 -8.97 -27.93
N LEU A 221 10.14 -10.17 -27.56
CA LEU A 221 9.78 -10.83 -26.31
C LEU A 221 11.04 -11.17 -25.50
N ARG A 222 11.07 -10.70 -24.25
CA ARG A 222 12.23 -10.80 -23.36
C ARG A 222 11.83 -11.41 -22.02
N MET A 223 12.77 -12.14 -21.40
CA MET A 223 12.63 -12.51 -19.99
C MET A 223 13.05 -11.33 -19.12
N GLU A 224 12.48 -11.29 -17.92
CA GLU A 224 12.76 -10.27 -16.92
C GLU A 224 13.10 -10.93 -15.59
N LEU A 225 14.18 -10.45 -14.96
CA LEU A 225 14.58 -10.80 -13.61
C LEU A 225 14.76 -9.50 -12.83
N GLY A 226 14.25 -9.45 -11.61
CA GLY A 226 14.38 -8.23 -10.83
C GLY A 226 14.30 -8.44 -9.34
N VAL A 227 14.51 -7.36 -8.60
CA VAL A 227 14.34 -7.27 -7.15
C VAL A 227 13.42 -6.10 -6.88
N LYS A 228 12.39 -6.34 -6.08
CA LYS A 228 11.41 -5.32 -5.68
C LYS A 228 11.53 -5.04 -4.19
N TYR A 229 11.53 -3.75 -3.85
CA TYR A 229 11.25 -3.26 -2.51
C TYR A 229 9.94 -2.47 -2.53
N LEU A 230 9.08 -2.69 -1.55
CA LEU A 230 7.84 -1.97 -1.39
C LEU A 230 7.61 -1.63 0.09
N TYR A 231 7.33 -0.36 0.35
CA TYR A 231 6.88 0.15 1.63
C TYR A 231 5.39 0.47 1.53
N ILE A 232 4.58 -0.12 2.41
CA ILE A 232 3.17 0.20 2.55
C ILE A 232 2.91 0.62 3.98
N ARG A 233 2.26 1.77 4.17
CA ARG A 233 1.75 2.19 5.46
C ARG A 233 0.27 2.48 5.34
N GLU A 234 -0.51 1.86 6.20
CA GLU A 234 -1.95 2.07 6.30
C GLU A 234 -2.32 2.42 7.74
N GLN A 235 -3.27 3.33 7.91
CA GLN A 235 -3.79 3.72 9.22
C GLN A 235 -5.31 3.78 9.18
N PHE A 236 -5.96 3.17 10.15
CA PHE A 236 -7.40 3.19 10.33
C PHE A 236 -7.74 3.69 11.73
N ARG A 237 -8.47 4.79 11.81
CA ARG A 237 -8.86 5.43 13.06
C ARG A 237 -10.38 5.50 13.17
N ILE A 238 -10.86 5.19 14.37
CA ILE A 238 -12.23 5.37 14.82
C ILE A 238 -12.17 6.37 15.96
N GLN A 239 -12.99 7.41 15.89
CA GLN A 239 -13.25 8.29 17.02
C GLN A 239 -14.76 8.49 17.12
N ALA A 240 -15.32 8.23 18.29
CA ALA A 240 -16.76 8.34 18.49
C ALA A 240 -17.03 8.99 19.85
N GLY A 241 -17.98 9.92 19.86
CA GLY A 241 -18.35 10.70 21.04
C GLY A 241 -19.69 10.28 21.59
N ASP A 242 -19.78 10.24 22.91
CA ASP A 242 -21.00 10.04 23.66
C ASP A 242 -21.34 11.29 24.46
N SER A 243 -22.61 11.69 24.42
CA SER A 243 -23.12 12.90 25.07
C SER A 243 -23.29 12.75 26.58
N GLY A 244 -23.25 11.52 27.11
CA GLY A 244 -23.55 11.26 28.52
C GLY A 244 -25.03 11.35 28.89
N LEU A 245 -25.91 11.66 27.93
CA LEU A 245 -27.35 11.79 28.14
C LEU A 245 -28.01 10.40 28.11
N ASP A 246 -28.91 10.17 29.07
CA ASP A 246 -29.86 9.05 29.03
C ASP A 246 -31.20 9.55 28.50
N TYR A 247 -31.88 8.73 27.70
CA TYR A 247 -33.16 9.06 27.09
C TYR A 247 -34.15 7.92 27.38
N GLN A 248 -35.38 8.28 27.75
CA GLN A 248 -36.49 7.33 27.84
C GLN A 248 -37.34 7.45 26.58
N TYR A 249 -37.66 6.30 25.98
CA TYR A 249 -38.64 6.27 24.90
C TYR A 249 -39.96 5.71 25.44
N THR A 250 -41.03 6.48 25.28
CA THR A 250 -42.39 6.01 25.59
C THR A 250 -43.07 5.61 24.30
N ALA A 251 -43.42 4.33 24.17
CA ALA A 251 -43.94 3.74 22.93
C ALA A 251 -45.30 4.32 22.48
N ASP A 252 -46.02 4.99 23.37
CA ASP A 252 -47.43 5.36 23.14
C ASP A 252 -47.65 6.63 22.30
N ASP A 253 -46.67 7.52 22.16
CA ASP A 253 -46.82 8.77 21.39
C ASP A 253 -45.56 9.22 20.61
N GLY A 254 -44.47 8.45 20.67
CA GLY A 254 -43.21 8.80 20.02
C GLY A 254 -42.51 10.03 20.63
N THR A 255 -42.96 10.50 21.80
CA THR A 255 -42.29 11.59 22.51
C THR A 255 -41.08 11.05 23.28
N ILE A 256 -39.96 11.77 23.15
CA ILE A 256 -38.79 11.57 24.00
C ILE A 256 -38.92 12.53 25.16
N THR A 257 -39.08 11.97 26.35
CA THR A 257 -38.94 12.70 27.60
C THR A 257 -37.55 12.39 28.18
N ASP A 258 -36.81 13.43 28.53
CA ASP A 258 -35.65 13.26 29.42
C ASP A 258 -36.15 12.50 30.64
N VAL A 259 -35.45 11.42 31.02
CA VAL A 259 -35.79 10.63 32.20
C VAL A 259 -35.78 11.60 33.39
N PRO A 260 -36.94 11.98 33.97
CA PRO A 260 -36.94 12.74 35.20
C PRO A 260 -36.37 11.82 36.27
N ASP A 261 -35.41 12.28 37.08
CA ASP A 261 -34.77 11.54 38.18
C ASP A 261 -35.71 10.45 38.74
N LEU A 262 -35.52 9.20 38.30
CA LEU A 262 -36.52 8.13 38.40
C LEU A 262 -36.75 7.63 39.84
N PHE A 263 -36.12 8.28 40.84
CA PHE A 263 -36.28 7.96 42.25
C PHE A 263 -36.63 9.19 43.09
N PRO A 264 -37.74 9.15 43.86
CA PRO A 264 -38.14 10.19 44.80
C PRO A 264 -37.14 10.45 45.96
N ASP A 265 -36.07 9.66 46.08
CA ASP A 265 -35.11 9.71 47.18
C ASP A 265 -33.70 10.22 46.77
N GLY A 266 -33.51 10.63 45.52
CA GLY A 266 -32.22 11.18 45.05
C GLY A 266 -31.12 10.14 44.85
N ALA A 267 -31.45 8.85 44.68
CA ALA A 267 -30.48 7.81 44.36
C ALA A 267 -29.97 7.91 42.91
N LEU A 268 -28.83 8.60 42.78
CA LEU A 268 -27.78 8.57 41.74
C LEU A 268 -27.97 7.58 40.56
N PHE A 269 -28.75 7.93 39.54
CA PHE A 269 -28.26 7.65 38.19
C PHE A 269 -27.31 8.77 37.82
N SER A 270 -26.01 8.49 37.97
CA SER A 270 -24.97 9.41 37.53
C SER A 270 -25.18 9.67 36.04
N TYR A 271 -25.40 10.92 35.67
CA TYR A 271 -24.99 11.40 34.34
C TYR A 271 -23.60 10.81 34.10
N ILE A 272 -23.45 10.02 33.04
CA ILE A 272 -22.13 9.59 32.63
C ILE A 272 -21.49 10.84 32.04
N ASP A 273 -20.31 11.23 32.50
CA ASP A 273 -19.62 12.35 31.90
C ASP A 273 -19.45 12.08 30.39
N PRO A 274 -19.72 13.06 29.51
CA PRO A 274 -19.50 12.90 28.08
C PRO A 274 -18.10 12.37 27.81
N PHE A 275 -17.99 11.29 27.03
CA PHE A 275 -16.72 10.65 26.76
C PHE A 275 -16.49 10.48 25.26
N THR A 276 -15.22 10.32 24.89
CA THR A 276 -14.82 10.03 23.52
C THR A 276 -14.00 8.77 23.49
N THR A 277 -14.44 7.79 22.72
CA THR A 277 -13.66 6.61 22.39
C THR A 277 -12.76 6.89 21.21
N THR A 278 -11.49 6.53 21.31
CA THR A 278 -10.54 6.59 20.20
C THR A 278 -9.90 5.22 20.02
N ILE A 279 -9.88 4.72 18.79
CA ILE A 279 -9.14 3.53 18.37
C ILE A 279 -8.31 3.94 17.16
N ASP A 280 -6.99 3.79 17.22
CA ASP A 280 -6.07 4.10 16.13
C ASP A 280 -5.21 2.89 15.83
N SER A 281 -5.43 2.30 14.65
CA SER A 281 -4.73 1.10 14.18
C SER A 281 -3.83 1.48 13.02
N SER A 282 -2.56 1.08 13.08
CA SER A 282 -1.61 1.30 11.99
C SER A 282 -0.87 0.02 11.64
N VAL A 283 -0.68 -0.22 10.35
CA VAL A 283 0.11 -1.34 9.82
C VAL A 283 1.16 -0.78 8.88
N THR A 284 2.40 -1.17 9.09
CA THR A 284 3.53 -0.85 8.22
C THR A 284 4.16 -2.15 7.73
N SER A 285 4.27 -2.30 6.41
CA SER A 285 4.85 -3.46 5.74
C SER A 285 6.04 -3.03 4.90
N ASN A 286 7.15 -3.75 5.05
CA ASN A 286 8.37 -3.60 4.24
C ASN A 286 8.59 -4.91 3.50
N LEU A 287 8.27 -4.91 2.21
CA LEU A 287 8.36 -6.09 1.36
C LEU A 287 9.62 -6.02 0.52
N VAL A 288 10.43 -7.08 0.51
CA VAL A 288 11.59 -7.19 -0.37
C VAL A 288 11.72 -8.59 -0.93
N GLY A 289 12.00 -8.72 -2.22
CA GLY A 289 12.23 -10.04 -2.80
C GLY A 289 12.46 -10.06 -4.31
N PRO A 290 12.82 -11.23 -4.83
CA PRO A 290 13.02 -11.43 -6.25
C PRO A 290 11.69 -11.44 -7.02
N MET A 291 11.76 -10.97 -8.25
CA MET A 291 10.69 -10.97 -9.24
C MET A 291 11.21 -11.64 -10.51
N ILE A 292 10.36 -12.40 -11.18
CA ILE A 292 10.61 -12.96 -12.51
C ILE A 292 9.42 -12.66 -13.41
N GLY A 293 9.68 -12.40 -14.67
CA GLY A 293 8.63 -11.99 -15.59
C GLY A 293 9.00 -12.12 -17.05
N PHE A 294 8.12 -11.56 -17.87
CA PHE A 294 8.33 -11.39 -19.29
C PHE A 294 7.85 -10.01 -19.73
N ARG A 295 8.51 -9.48 -20.76
CA ARG A 295 8.17 -8.21 -21.38
C ARG A 295 7.99 -8.41 -22.89
N ALA A 296 6.86 -7.95 -23.39
CA ALA A 296 6.54 -7.93 -24.81
C ALA A 296 6.52 -6.48 -25.30
N ASP A 297 7.37 -6.18 -26.27
CA ASP A 297 7.46 -4.88 -26.92
C ASP A 297 6.86 -4.99 -28.33
N LEU A 298 6.00 -4.05 -28.71
CA LEU A 298 5.34 -3.93 -30.02
C LEU A 298 5.60 -2.53 -30.59
N GLY A 299 6.05 -2.45 -31.85
CA GLY A 299 6.33 -1.19 -32.53
C GLY A 299 7.83 -0.90 -32.68
N GLY A 300 8.19 0.37 -32.87
CA GLY A 300 9.56 0.81 -33.13
C GLY A 300 9.85 2.18 -32.49
N ASP A 301 10.88 2.88 -32.96
CA ASP A 301 11.40 4.07 -32.27
C ASP A 301 10.41 5.24 -32.13
N LYS A 302 9.50 5.41 -33.11
CA LYS A 302 8.53 6.52 -33.13
C LYS A 302 7.31 6.25 -32.26
N PHE A 303 6.93 4.98 -32.17
CA PHE A 303 5.75 4.52 -31.46
C PHE A 303 6.02 3.10 -30.95
N LYS A 304 6.01 2.95 -29.63
CA LYS A 304 6.26 1.69 -28.96
C LYS A 304 5.17 1.47 -27.92
N ILE A 305 4.51 0.32 -27.97
CA ILE A 305 3.69 -0.19 -26.87
C ILE A 305 4.49 -1.32 -26.24
N TRP A 306 4.53 -1.41 -24.93
CA TRP A 306 5.10 -2.56 -24.26
C TRP A 306 4.26 -2.98 -23.06
N GLY A 307 4.16 -4.29 -22.88
CA GLY A 307 3.49 -4.92 -21.76
C GLY A 307 4.47 -5.76 -20.97
N GLN A 308 4.33 -5.78 -19.66
CA GLN A 308 5.13 -6.63 -18.78
C GLN A 308 4.25 -7.35 -17.77
N CYS A 309 4.72 -8.51 -17.34
CA CYS A 309 4.08 -9.33 -16.34
C CYS A 309 5.16 -9.96 -15.46
N LYS A 310 5.08 -9.72 -14.14
CA LYS A 310 6.04 -10.18 -13.15
C LYS A 310 5.33 -10.90 -12.01
N PHE A 311 6.00 -11.91 -11.48
CA PHE A 311 5.59 -12.69 -10.32
C PHE A 311 6.77 -12.77 -9.36
N GLY A 312 6.50 -12.74 -8.07
CA GLY A 312 7.56 -12.85 -7.07
C GLY A 312 7.04 -13.32 -5.73
N ALA A 313 7.99 -13.58 -4.84
CA ALA A 313 7.73 -13.91 -3.45
C ALA A 313 8.60 -12.98 -2.60
N LEU A 314 7.98 -12.10 -1.84
CA LEU A 314 8.67 -11.06 -1.08
C LEU A 314 8.63 -11.42 0.40
N ALA A 315 9.75 -11.23 1.09
CA ALA A 315 9.76 -11.22 2.55
C ALA A 315 9.12 -9.91 3.03
N ASP A 316 8.00 -10.02 3.74
CA ASP A 316 7.34 -8.88 4.39
C ASP A 316 7.76 -8.80 5.87
N MET A 317 8.29 -7.65 6.25
CA MET A 317 8.54 -7.26 7.64
C MET A 317 7.45 -6.28 8.08
N GLU A 318 6.47 -6.83 8.79
CA GLU A 318 5.26 -6.12 9.16
C GLU A 318 5.29 -5.71 10.64
N THR A 319 4.83 -4.50 10.93
CA THR A 319 4.54 -4.04 12.29
C THR A 319 3.13 -3.47 12.34
N SER A 320 2.30 -4.07 13.18
CA SER A 320 0.94 -3.63 13.50
C SER A 320 0.93 -2.99 14.88
N THR A 321 0.30 -1.83 15.00
CA THR A 321 0.12 -1.11 16.27
C THR A 321 -1.34 -0.74 16.44
N VAL A 322 -1.87 -0.88 17.65
CA VAL A 322 -3.17 -0.30 18.00
C VAL A 322 -3.04 0.51 19.27
N PHE A 323 -3.63 1.70 19.25
CA PHE A 323 -3.91 2.52 20.40
C PHE A 323 -5.42 2.54 20.63
N SER A 324 -5.83 2.44 21.88
CA SER A 324 -7.25 2.59 22.25
C SER A 324 -7.41 3.37 23.55
N GLN A 325 -8.49 4.14 23.63
CA GLN A 325 -8.85 4.92 24.81
C GLN A 325 -10.37 4.91 24.98
N ASN A 326 -10.83 4.82 26.23
CA ASN A 326 -12.24 4.86 26.64
C ASN A 326 -13.12 3.76 26.00
N VAL A 327 -12.55 2.60 25.68
CA VAL A 327 -13.30 1.47 25.12
C VAL A 327 -14.00 0.69 26.23
N ARG A 328 -14.99 1.30 26.88
CA ARG A 328 -15.74 0.67 27.98
C ARG A 328 -17.25 0.88 27.83
N PRO A 329 -18.10 -0.13 28.09
CA PRO A 329 -19.55 0.04 28.16
C PRO A 329 -19.96 1.10 29.18
N GLN A 330 -21.02 1.85 28.88
CA GLN A 330 -21.49 2.97 29.68
C GLN A 330 -21.73 2.63 31.17
N VAL A 331 -22.31 1.46 31.47
CA VAL A 331 -22.58 1.05 32.86
C VAL A 331 -21.27 0.86 33.62
N LEU A 332 -20.26 0.25 33.00
CA LEU A 332 -18.96 0.13 33.63
C LEU A 332 -18.29 1.50 33.78
N GLN A 333 -18.60 2.45 32.90
CA GLN A 333 -18.13 3.84 33.06
C GLN A 333 -18.81 4.58 34.21
N SER A 334 -20.11 4.38 34.44
CA SER A 334 -20.80 5.01 35.58
C SER A 334 -20.29 4.48 36.93
N ILE A 335 -19.84 3.22 36.97
CA ILE A 335 -19.32 2.59 38.20
C ILE A 335 -17.82 2.85 38.39
N TYR A 336 -17.02 2.69 37.33
CA TYR A 336 -15.55 2.65 37.40
C TYR A 336 -14.85 3.82 36.69
N GLY A 337 -15.62 4.77 36.13
CA GLY A 337 -15.10 5.85 35.32
C GLY A 337 -14.67 5.42 33.90
N PRO A 338 -14.06 6.34 33.13
CA PRO A 338 -13.72 6.12 31.73
C PRO A 338 -12.82 4.89 31.53
N GLY A 339 -12.97 4.22 30.37
CA GLY A 339 -12.18 3.04 30.02
C GLY A 339 -10.67 3.35 29.95
N PRO A 340 -9.79 2.39 30.24
CA PRO A 340 -8.35 2.63 30.28
C PRO A 340 -7.79 2.99 28.91
N THR A 341 -6.61 3.61 28.91
CA THR A 341 -5.79 3.77 27.71
C THR A 341 -4.91 2.54 27.52
N SER A 342 -4.84 2.02 26.30
CA SER A 342 -4.02 0.87 25.93
C SER A 342 -3.25 1.13 24.64
N SER A 343 -2.06 0.53 24.57
CA SER A 343 -1.29 0.41 23.33
C SER A 343 -0.76 -1.01 23.21
N ARG A 344 -0.89 -1.59 22.01
CA ARG A 344 -0.38 -2.91 21.65
C ARG A 344 0.39 -2.81 20.34
N THR A 345 1.51 -3.52 20.26
CA THR A 345 2.34 -3.59 19.06
C THR A 345 2.70 -5.04 18.82
N ARG A 346 2.65 -5.47 17.56
CA ARG A 346 2.99 -6.82 17.14
C ARG A 346 3.72 -6.77 15.80
N SER A 347 4.81 -7.52 15.69
CA SER A 347 5.59 -7.62 14.47
C SER A 347 5.61 -9.06 13.99
N HIS A 348 5.57 -9.26 12.67
CA HIS A 348 5.72 -10.57 12.05
C HIS A 348 6.57 -10.46 10.80
N THR A 349 7.26 -11.54 10.47
CA THR A 349 7.96 -11.70 9.20
C THR A 349 7.45 -12.95 8.50
N TYR A 350 7.06 -12.81 7.24
CA TYR A 350 6.54 -13.91 6.43
C TYR A 350 6.82 -13.65 4.96
N ILE A 351 6.55 -14.64 4.11
CA ILE A 351 6.71 -14.51 2.65
C ILE A 351 5.33 -14.28 2.06
N THR A 352 5.20 -13.29 1.18
CA THR A 352 3.96 -12.98 0.46
C THR A 352 4.15 -13.08 -1.06
N PRO A 353 3.21 -13.69 -1.80
CA PRO A 353 3.23 -13.67 -3.25
C PRO A 353 2.86 -12.28 -3.79
N VAL A 354 3.56 -11.84 -4.82
CA VAL A 354 3.28 -10.59 -5.53
C VAL A 354 3.12 -10.85 -7.02
N PHE A 355 2.13 -10.20 -7.60
CA PHE A 355 1.87 -10.16 -9.02
C PHE A 355 1.84 -8.71 -9.50
N GLN A 356 2.56 -8.42 -10.57
CA GLN A 356 2.57 -7.10 -11.18
C GLN A 356 2.39 -7.24 -12.69
N THR A 357 1.47 -6.48 -13.27
CA THR A 357 1.28 -6.40 -14.71
C THR A 357 1.15 -4.94 -15.12
N GLY A 358 1.64 -4.59 -16.29
CA GLY A 358 1.57 -3.22 -16.78
C GLY A 358 1.60 -3.14 -18.28
N ILE A 359 0.94 -2.13 -18.82
CA ILE A 359 0.96 -1.77 -20.24
C ILE A 359 1.34 -0.30 -20.36
N ASN A 360 2.31 -0.01 -21.21
CA ASN A 360 2.86 1.32 -21.40
C ASN A 360 2.97 1.62 -22.90
N GLY A 361 2.78 2.88 -23.27
CA GLY A 361 2.92 3.40 -24.62
C GLY A 361 3.85 4.61 -24.62
N GLU A 362 4.76 4.65 -25.58
CA GLU A 362 5.70 5.73 -25.81
C GLU A 362 5.48 6.36 -27.19
N PHE A 363 5.42 7.69 -27.22
CA PHE A 363 5.09 8.47 -28.40
C PHE A 363 6.09 9.60 -28.60
N GLY A 364 6.68 9.70 -29.79
CA GLY A 364 7.61 10.78 -30.16
C GLY A 364 6.95 12.11 -30.57
N PHE A 365 5.69 12.37 -30.21
CA PHE A 365 4.95 13.51 -30.79
C PHE A 365 5.41 14.88 -30.27
N MET A 366 6.15 14.94 -29.17
CA MET A 366 6.60 16.20 -28.54
C MET A 366 7.39 17.09 -29.50
N SER A 367 8.12 16.48 -30.44
CA SER A 367 8.87 17.18 -31.49
C SER A 367 7.99 17.95 -32.50
N TYR A 368 6.69 17.66 -32.57
CA TYR A 368 5.75 18.32 -33.48
C TYR A 368 4.98 19.49 -32.83
N LEU A 369 5.05 19.66 -31.51
CA LEU A 369 4.34 20.74 -30.82
C LEU A 369 5.11 22.06 -30.91
N PRO A 370 4.56 23.12 -31.54
CA PRO A 370 5.31 24.33 -31.91
C PRO A 370 5.83 25.13 -30.70
N ILE A 371 5.13 25.09 -29.57
CA ILE A 371 5.52 25.82 -28.35
C ILE A 371 6.63 25.07 -27.59
N ILE A 372 6.58 23.73 -27.57
CA ILE A 372 7.44 22.90 -26.72
C ILE A 372 8.77 22.57 -27.42
N LYS A 373 8.81 22.62 -28.76
CA LYS A 373 10.02 22.37 -29.56
C LYS A 373 11.20 23.29 -29.21
N GLN A 374 10.93 24.47 -28.65
CA GLN A 374 11.98 25.44 -28.28
C GLN A 374 12.74 25.06 -27.00
N ILE A 375 12.21 24.13 -26.19
CA ILE A 375 12.84 23.69 -24.94
C ILE A 375 13.71 22.46 -25.25
N PRO A 376 15.06 22.58 -25.23
CA PRO A 376 15.96 21.53 -25.74
C PRO A 376 15.77 20.17 -25.04
N ILE A 377 15.49 20.19 -23.74
CA ILE A 377 15.29 18.96 -22.97
C ILE A 377 13.97 18.26 -23.32
N ILE A 378 12.90 18.98 -23.67
CA ILE A 378 11.60 18.35 -23.94
C ILE A 378 11.50 17.84 -25.38
N ASN A 379 12.15 18.52 -26.33
CA ASN A 379 12.11 18.14 -27.75
C ASN A 379 12.72 16.74 -28.02
N LEU A 380 13.69 16.31 -27.20
CA LEU A 380 14.31 14.97 -27.30
C LEU A 380 13.57 13.89 -26.51
N SER A 381 12.49 14.24 -25.81
CA SER A 381 11.74 13.31 -24.98
C SER A 381 10.65 12.58 -25.76
N LYS A 382 10.39 11.34 -25.34
CA LYS A 382 9.19 10.58 -25.69
C LYS A 382 8.15 10.77 -24.61
N PHE A 383 6.91 11.04 -25.01
CA PHE A 383 5.78 11.04 -24.08
C PHE A 383 5.43 9.60 -23.72
N ARG A 384 5.27 9.30 -22.43
CA ARG A 384 4.92 7.98 -21.91
C ARG A 384 3.55 8.02 -21.23
N LEU A 385 2.72 7.05 -21.57
CA LEU A 385 1.44 6.76 -20.91
C LEU A 385 1.45 5.32 -20.45
N GLY A 386 1.09 5.05 -19.20
CA GLY A 386 1.17 3.71 -18.63
C GLY A 386 0.01 3.37 -17.71
N TYR A 387 -0.34 2.09 -17.64
CA TYR A 387 -1.23 1.55 -16.61
C TYR A 387 -0.57 0.33 -15.98
N ASP A 388 -0.38 0.37 -14.66
CA ASP A 388 0.20 -0.72 -13.87
C ASP A 388 -0.82 -1.22 -12.84
N TYR A 389 -0.84 -2.53 -12.63
CA TYR A 389 -1.60 -3.20 -11.58
C TYR A 389 -0.65 -4.07 -10.75
N THR A 390 -0.64 -3.85 -9.44
CA THR A 390 0.10 -4.66 -8.47
C THR A 390 -0.88 -5.31 -7.51
N LEU A 391 -0.73 -6.61 -7.30
CA LEU A 391 -1.47 -7.42 -6.34
C LEU A 391 -0.47 -8.09 -5.38
N ILE A 392 -0.73 -7.95 -4.09
CA ILE A 392 0.07 -8.50 -3.00
C ILE A 392 -0.83 -9.40 -2.19
N GLY A 393 -0.43 -10.64 -2.00
CA GLY A 393 -1.15 -11.59 -1.18
C GLY A 393 -0.98 -11.31 0.30
N GLU A 394 -1.92 -11.81 1.11
CA GLU A 394 -1.70 -12.03 2.54
C GLU A 394 -1.13 -10.85 3.36
N LEU A 395 -1.46 -9.59 3.04
CA LEU A 395 -1.02 -8.42 3.82
C LEU A 395 -1.94 -8.19 5.03
N SER A 396 -1.42 -7.87 6.21
CA SER A 396 -2.31 -7.41 7.29
C SER A 396 -2.86 -6.01 6.98
N ARG A 397 -4.12 -5.78 7.35
CA ARG A 397 -4.83 -4.51 7.11
C ARG A 397 -5.27 -3.90 8.44
N PRO A 398 -5.15 -2.58 8.65
CA PRO A 398 -5.35 -1.96 9.97
C PRO A 398 -6.78 -2.13 10.51
N ALA A 399 -7.81 -2.17 9.66
CA ALA A 399 -9.18 -2.39 10.11
C ALA A 399 -9.49 -3.86 10.49
N GLN A 400 -8.63 -4.81 10.12
CA GLN A 400 -8.89 -6.24 10.24
C GLN A 400 -8.09 -6.93 11.34
N VAL A 401 -6.94 -6.36 11.66
CA VAL A 401 -6.09 -6.82 12.76
C VAL A 401 -6.69 -6.50 14.13
N LEU A 402 -7.80 -5.77 14.19
CA LEU A 402 -8.44 -5.39 15.44
C LEU A 402 -9.26 -6.54 16.04
N GLN A 403 -9.04 -6.75 17.32
CA GLN A 403 -9.91 -7.53 18.20
C GLN A 403 -10.52 -6.58 19.22
N TYR A 404 -11.84 -6.43 19.13
CA TYR A 404 -12.60 -5.45 19.89
C TYR A 404 -13.00 -6.04 21.24
N ASN A 405 -12.10 -6.05 22.23
CA ASN A 405 -12.47 -6.46 23.59
C ASN A 405 -12.85 -5.24 24.44
N VAL A 406 -13.63 -5.47 25.50
CA VAL A 406 -13.89 -4.48 26.54
C VAL A 406 -12.58 -4.04 27.20
N ASP A 407 -12.48 -2.75 27.49
CA ASP A 407 -11.35 -2.01 28.06
C ASP A 407 -10.08 -1.95 27.19
N VAL A 408 -9.81 -2.98 26.39
CA VAL A 408 -8.56 -3.10 25.61
C VAL A 408 -8.81 -3.63 24.21
N ILE A 409 -8.46 -2.85 23.18
CA ILE A 409 -8.37 -3.36 21.82
C ILE A 409 -7.05 -4.13 21.65
N ASP A 410 -7.15 -5.36 21.16
CA ASP A 410 -5.99 -6.23 20.93
C ASP A 410 -5.74 -6.46 19.43
N LEU A 411 -4.59 -7.05 19.11
CA LEU A 411 -4.15 -7.37 17.76
C LEU A 411 -4.28 -8.86 17.45
N LYS A 412 -5.13 -9.19 16.48
CA LYS A 412 -5.19 -10.51 15.87
C LYS A 412 -4.51 -10.51 14.50
N THR A 413 -3.91 -11.63 14.14
CA THR A 413 -3.33 -11.79 12.81
C THR A 413 -4.45 -12.13 11.83
N LYS A 414 -4.81 -11.20 10.96
CA LYS A 414 -5.72 -11.43 9.83
C LYS A 414 -5.15 -10.74 8.60
N ARG A 415 -5.02 -11.52 7.53
CA ARG A 415 -4.35 -11.14 6.29
C ARG A 415 -5.32 -11.15 5.12
N GLN A 416 -5.11 -10.25 4.16
CA GLN A 416 -5.92 -10.13 2.96
C GLN A 416 -5.08 -9.65 1.77
N ASN A 417 -5.64 -9.82 0.58
CA ASN A 417 -5.02 -9.29 -0.62
C ASN A 417 -5.08 -7.76 -0.62
N PHE A 418 -3.97 -7.16 -1.03
CA PHE A 418 -3.81 -5.74 -1.23
C PHE A 418 -3.52 -5.48 -2.70
N SER A 419 -4.11 -4.43 -3.28
CA SER A 419 -3.83 -4.07 -4.67
C SER A 419 -3.75 -2.57 -4.88
N ILE A 420 -2.94 -2.20 -5.87
CA ILE A 420 -2.75 -0.82 -6.34
C ILE A 420 -2.87 -0.82 -7.85
N LYS A 421 -3.67 0.10 -8.37
CA LYS A 421 -3.73 0.44 -9.80
C LYS A 421 -3.03 1.77 -9.97
N THR A 422 -2.20 1.94 -10.98
CA THR A 422 -1.47 3.19 -11.22
C THR A 422 -1.58 3.58 -12.68
N LEU A 423 -1.95 4.84 -12.94
CA LEU A 423 -1.91 5.46 -14.25
C LEU A 423 -0.73 6.43 -14.28
N ASN A 424 0.14 6.29 -15.28
CA ASN A 424 1.42 7.00 -15.37
C ASN A 424 1.40 7.92 -16.59
N PHE A 425 1.89 9.14 -16.40
CA PHE A 425 2.06 10.14 -17.46
C PHE A 425 3.43 10.77 -17.31
N GLY A 426 4.26 10.71 -18.35
CA GLY A 426 5.60 11.26 -18.20
C GLY A 426 6.40 11.40 -19.46
N LEU A 427 7.68 11.67 -19.25
CA LEU A 427 8.66 11.89 -20.29
C LEU A 427 9.79 10.88 -20.10
N ALA A 428 10.26 10.32 -21.22
CA ALA A 428 11.40 9.43 -21.28
C ALA A 428 12.44 9.99 -22.25
N TRP A 429 13.71 9.85 -21.90
CA TRP A 429 14.87 10.29 -22.67
C TRP A 429 15.78 9.10 -22.93
N ASP A 430 16.26 9.06 -24.16
CA ASP A 430 17.22 8.09 -24.67
C ASP A 430 18.50 8.86 -25.06
N PHE A 431 19.64 8.59 -24.42
CA PHE A 431 20.94 9.23 -24.68
C PHE A 431 21.96 8.26 -25.27
#